data_AF-A9LGS2-F1
#
_entry.id   AF-A9LGS2-F1
#
_cell.length_a   1.000
_cell.length_b   1.000
_cell.length_c   1.000
_cell.angle_alpha   90.00
_cell.angle_beta   90.00
_cell.angle_gamma   90.00
#
_symmetry.space_group_name_H-M   'P 1'
#
loop_
_entity.id
_entity.type
_entity.pdbx_description
1 polymer ?
#
loop_
_entity_poly.entity_id
_entity_poly.type
_entity_poly.pdbx_seq_one_letter_code
_entity_poly.pdbx_strand_id
1 'polypeptide(L)'
;DPAVIRSLRQPGDGRVAVNLRPRLAGPSCQGLTQLRGVDVAILAVPEAPDLYEVIEGHLKRLKRLAWYIDEVDLWMEELVKMETEPQWQRVSGITSLNPRELAIVRELWICRDIEAARRNRSAKRVIPDDLIVELAKRGSSSIGSFKAIRGFENRVTRGISSEISEAIEKANGLAKTELPKKLPRGKSMNLGLLGQFLSTALTVVCRDQQISPAIVGTASDVRKMAAWRLGLLKMDQPPSLVQGWRAEIVGQLIDQVLNGSIAIRVGDPKSDTPLVIEYLSETPNRL
;
A
#
# COMPACT_ATOMS: atom_id res chain seq x y z
N ASP A 1 6.07 -22.00 -47.50
CA ASP A 1 7.32 -22.63 -47.93
C ASP A 1 8.33 -22.58 -46.78
N PRO A 2 8.59 -23.68 -46.06
CA PRO A 2 9.28 -23.68 -44.77
C PRO A 2 10.80 -23.86 -44.92
N ALA A 3 11.47 -22.98 -45.68
CA ALA A 3 12.88 -23.20 -46.05
C ALA A 3 13.82 -21.97 -45.96
N VAL A 4 13.48 -20.89 -45.25
CA VAL A 4 14.36 -19.68 -45.25
C VAL A 4 14.71 -19.11 -43.85
N ILE A 5 14.42 -19.77 -42.74
CA ILE A 5 14.88 -19.29 -41.42
C ILE A 5 15.64 -20.39 -40.67
N ARG A 6 16.83 -20.71 -41.18
CA ARG A 6 17.91 -21.36 -40.42
C ARG A 6 19.18 -20.57 -40.69
N SER A 7 19.88 -20.20 -39.62
CA SER A 7 21.02 -19.27 -39.54
C SER A 7 20.53 -17.85 -39.20
N LEU A 8 20.48 -17.45 -37.93
CA LEU A 8 21.66 -17.13 -37.12
C LEU A 8 21.40 -17.45 -35.63
N ARG A 9 21.90 -18.59 -35.14
CA ARG A 9 22.20 -18.78 -33.71
C ARG A 9 23.70 -18.66 -33.57
N GLN A 10 24.18 -17.60 -32.91
CA GLN A 10 25.48 -17.63 -32.24
C GLN A 10 25.23 -17.73 -30.73
N PRO A 11 25.84 -18.70 -30.03
CA PRO A 11 25.72 -18.84 -28.59
C PRO A 11 26.79 -17.98 -27.90
N GLY A 12 26.39 -17.22 -26.89
CA GLY A 12 27.31 -16.61 -25.92
C GLY A 12 27.38 -15.09 -25.98
N ASP A 13 26.45 -14.42 -25.31
CA ASP A 13 26.78 -13.45 -24.26
C ASP A 13 25.52 -13.17 -23.43
N GLY A 14 25.53 -13.58 -22.16
CA GLY A 14 24.38 -13.54 -21.25
C GLY A 14 24.14 -12.16 -20.64
N ARG A 15 24.00 -11.12 -21.47
CA ARG A 15 23.70 -9.75 -21.01
C ARG A 15 22.51 -9.17 -21.75
N VAL A 16 21.32 -9.32 -21.17
CA VAL A 16 20.16 -8.51 -21.55
C VAL A 16 20.34 -7.11 -20.96
N ALA A 17 20.85 -6.18 -21.76
CA ALA A 17 20.91 -4.78 -21.38
C ALA A 17 19.52 -4.14 -21.58
N VAL A 18 18.72 -4.06 -20.51
CA VAL A 18 17.47 -3.29 -20.54
C VAL A 18 17.82 -1.81 -20.33
N ASN A 19 17.86 -1.04 -21.42
CA ASN A 19 18.10 0.39 -21.36
C ASN A 19 16.79 1.13 -21.06
N LEU A 20 16.46 1.32 -19.77
CA LEU A 20 15.31 2.12 -19.34
C LEU A 20 15.73 3.60 -19.23
N ARG A 21 15.49 4.40 -20.28
CA ARG A 21 15.49 5.86 -20.15
C ARG A 21 14.16 6.34 -19.54
N PRO A 22 14.15 7.28 -18.58
CA PRO A 22 12.93 7.80 -18.01
C PRO A 22 12.27 8.80 -18.97
N ARG A 23 11.02 8.55 -19.39
CA ARG A 23 10.15 9.54 -20.04
C ARG A 23 9.15 10.07 -19.03
N LEU A 24 9.57 11.10 -18.29
CA LEU A 24 8.65 12.08 -17.72
C LEU A 24 8.59 13.27 -18.69
N ALA A 25 7.57 13.32 -19.53
CA ALA A 25 7.18 14.53 -20.24
C ALA A 25 5.64 14.62 -20.18
N GLY A 26 5.13 15.65 -19.51
CA GLY A 26 3.70 15.85 -19.30
C GLY A 26 2.96 16.29 -20.57
N PRO A 27 1.62 16.25 -20.57
CA PRO A 27 0.83 16.52 -21.76
C PRO A 27 0.51 18.01 -21.89
N SER A 28 1.20 18.71 -22.80
CA SER A 28 0.62 19.86 -23.52
C SER A 28 1.34 20.08 -24.85
N CYS A 29 0.96 19.32 -25.87
CA CYS A 29 1.22 19.70 -27.27
C CYS A 29 -0.07 19.45 -28.06
N GLN A 30 -0.89 20.49 -28.18
CA GLN A 30 -1.93 20.56 -29.19
C GLN A 30 -1.29 21.02 -30.50
N GLY A 31 -1.57 20.31 -31.61
CA GLY A 31 -1.58 20.92 -32.93
C GLY A 31 -0.94 20.10 -34.05
N LEU A 32 -1.80 19.32 -34.74
CA LEU A 32 -1.75 18.99 -36.17
C LEU A 32 -0.66 17.96 -36.58
N THR A 33 -0.93 16.88 -37.33
CA THR A 33 -1.92 16.70 -38.39
C THR A 33 -2.05 15.20 -38.74
N GLN A 34 -3.25 14.81 -39.21
CA GLN A 34 -3.58 13.62 -40.02
C GLN A 34 -3.73 12.23 -39.35
N LEU A 35 -5.01 11.94 -39.12
CA LEU A 35 -5.69 10.66 -38.93
C LEU A 35 -5.02 9.42 -39.58
N ARG A 36 -4.53 8.51 -38.73
CA ARG A 36 -4.90 7.08 -38.80
C ARG A 36 -5.36 6.65 -37.42
N GLY A 37 -6.52 5.99 -37.40
CA GLY A 37 -7.28 5.70 -36.20
C GLY A 37 -6.57 4.74 -35.25
N VAL A 38 -6.87 4.92 -33.97
CA VAL A 38 -6.86 3.92 -32.90
C VAL A 38 -5.61 3.05 -32.86
N ASP A 39 -4.51 3.57 -32.29
CA ASP A 39 -3.40 2.75 -31.77
C ASP A 39 -2.58 3.58 -30.77
N VAL A 40 -3.13 3.85 -29.59
CA VAL A 40 -2.32 4.24 -28.43
C VAL A 40 -2.84 3.48 -27.21
N ALA A 41 -1.91 2.79 -26.55
CA ALA A 41 -2.02 2.08 -25.28
C ALA A 41 -2.29 0.56 -25.30
N ILE A 42 -1.77 -0.16 -26.30
CA ILE A 42 -1.38 -1.58 -26.12
C ILE A 42 0.01 -1.79 -26.75
N LEU A 43 1.05 -1.16 -26.19
CA LEU A 43 2.43 -1.38 -26.61
C LEU A 43 3.34 -1.53 -25.37
N ALA A 44 3.06 -2.61 -24.63
CA ALA A 44 3.94 -3.36 -23.74
C ALA A 44 3.03 -4.45 -23.17
N VAL A 45 2.82 -5.60 -23.81
CA VAL A 45 3.78 -6.71 -23.88
C VAL A 45 3.38 -7.59 -25.07
N PRO A 46 4.03 -7.47 -26.24
CA PRO A 46 4.08 -8.57 -27.18
C PRO A 46 5.23 -9.50 -26.75
N GLU A 47 4.90 -10.74 -26.38
CA GLU A 47 5.84 -11.87 -26.22
C GLU A 47 6.76 -11.87 -24.97
N ALA A 48 6.20 -12.11 -23.78
CA ALA A 48 7.01 -12.61 -22.64
C ALA A 48 6.58 -13.99 -22.07
N PRO A 49 6.12 -14.98 -22.88
CA PRO A 49 5.90 -16.33 -22.37
C PRO A 49 7.19 -16.92 -21.76
N ASP A 50 8.36 -16.62 -22.36
CA ASP A 50 9.66 -17.09 -21.87
C ASP A 50 9.96 -16.66 -20.43
N LEU A 51 9.62 -15.42 -20.05
CA LEU A 51 9.88 -14.92 -18.70
C LEU A 51 8.92 -15.54 -17.68
N TYR A 52 7.65 -15.66 -18.04
CA TYR A 52 6.64 -16.26 -17.18
C TYR A 52 6.99 -17.71 -16.87
N GLU A 53 7.32 -18.51 -17.89
CA GLU A 53 7.69 -19.91 -17.72
C GLU A 53 8.96 -20.08 -16.87
N VAL A 54 9.95 -19.20 -17.04
CA VAL A 54 11.18 -19.19 -16.21
C VAL A 54 10.86 -18.88 -14.74
N ILE A 55 10.04 -17.86 -14.47
CA ILE A 55 9.64 -17.49 -13.10
C ILE A 55 8.79 -18.59 -12.47
N GLU A 56 7.82 -19.14 -13.20
CA GLU A 56 6.96 -20.22 -12.71
C GLU A 56 7.79 -21.48 -12.41
N GLY A 57 8.72 -21.84 -13.29
CA GLY A 57 9.66 -22.95 -13.07
C GLY A 57 10.52 -22.75 -11.82
N HIS A 58 11.00 -21.52 -11.59
CA HIS A 58 11.72 -21.17 -10.36
C HIS A 58 10.85 -21.29 -9.12
N LEU A 59 9.61 -20.77 -9.14
CA LEU A 59 8.67 -20.86 -8.02
C LEU A 59 8.28 -22.31 -7.71
N LYS A 60 8.05 -23.15 -8.73
CA LYS A 60 7.77 -24.58 -8.57
C LYS A 60 8.94 -25.32 -7.92
N ARG A 61 10.17 -25.07 -8.37
CA ARG A 61 11.38 -25.65 -7.78
C ARG A 61 11.56 -25.27 -6.32
N LEU A 62 11.23 -24.03 -5.95
CA LEU A 62 11.25 -23.55 -4.57
C LEU A 62 10.01 -23.95 -3.76
N LYS A 63 9.01 -24.60 -4.38
CA LYS A 63 7.69 -24.92 -3.80
C LYS A 63 6.92 -23.70 -3.29
N ARG A 64 7.09 -22.55 -3.96
CA ARG A 64 6.51 -21.24 -3.59
C ARG A 64 5.44 -20.74 -4.55
N LEU A 65 4.98 -21.59 -5.48
CA LEU A 65 3.95 -21.19 -6.43
C LEU A 65 2.64 -20.82 -5.72
N ALA A 66 2.25 -21.57 -4.69
CA ALA A 66 1.08 -21.25 -3.87
C ALA A 66 1.21 -19.89 -3.19
N TRP A 67 2.39 -19.57 -2.63
CA TRP A 67 2.64 -18.28 -1.98
C TRP A 67 2.49 -17.11 -2.95
N TYR A 68 2.92 -17.29 -4.20
CA TYR A 68 2.75 -16.28 -5.24
C TYR A 68 1.28 -16.09 -5.62
N ILE A 69 0.53 -17.18 -5.79
CA ILE A 69 -0.90 -17.12 -6.13
C ILE A 69 -1.66 -16.39 -5.01
N ASP A 70 -1.43 -16.77 -3.75
CA ASP A 70 -2.03 -16.11 -2.58
C ASP A 70 -1.74 -14.61 -2.57
N GLU A 71 -0.51 -14.19 -2.89
CA GLU A 71 -0.13 -12.78 -2.94
C GLU A 71 -0.83 -12.02 -4.06
N VAL A 72 -0.95 -12.63 -5.24
CA VAL A 72 -1.65 -12.04 -6.38
C VAL A 72 -3.13 -11.88 -6.06
N ASP A 73 -3.76 -12.88 -5.47
CA ASP A 73 -5.17 -12.84 -5.08
C ASP A 73 -5.43 -11.72 -4.06
N LEU A 74 -4.56 -11.60 -3.04
CA LEU A 74 -4.63 -10.50 -2.06
C LEU A 74 -4.48 -9.13 -2.72
N TRP A 75 -3.54 -8.97 -3.66
CA TRP A 75 -3.36 -7.73 -4.40
C TRP A 75 -4.56 -7.41 -5.28
N MET A 76 -5.16 -8.41 -5.94
CA MET A 76 -6.36 -8.25 -6.74
C MET A 76 -7.54 -7.81 -5.88
N GLU A 77 -7.75 -8.41 -4.71
CA GLU A 77 -8.78 -8.00 -3.77
C GLU A 77 -8.57 -6.55 -3.28
N GLU A 78 -7.34 -6.16 -2.96
CA GLU A 78 -7.03 -4.79 -2.54
C GLU A 78 -7.30 -3.80 -3.68
N LEU A 79 -6.96 -4.15 -4.92
CA LEU A 79 -7.22 -3.33 -6.09
C LEU A 79 -8.72 -3.15 -6.33
N VAL A 80 -9.50 -4.22 -6.24
CA VAL A 80 -10.97 -4.16 -6.34
C VAL A 80 -11.55 -3.28 -5.23
N LYS A 81 -11.07 -3.39 -3.99
CA LYS A 81 -11.48 -2.51 -2.88
C LYS A 81 -11.10 -1.05 -3.15
N MET A 82 -9.93 -0.79 -3.72
CA MET A 82 -9.51 0.56 -4.07
C MET A 82 -10.40 1.22 -5.12
N GLU A 83 -10.95 0.43 -6.04
CA GLU A 83 -11.84 0.91 -7.11
C GLU A 83 -13.30 1.00 -6.68
N THR A 84 -13.76 0.06 -5.84
CA THR A 84 -15.17 -0.02 -5.43
C THR A 84 -15.50 0.79 -4.18
N GLU A 85 -14.54 0.97 -3.27
CA GLU A 85 -14.77 1.66 -2.00
C GLU A 85 -14.17 3.07 -1.96
N PRO A 86 -14.88 4.05 -1.39
CA PRO A 86 -14.36 5.40 -1.20
C PRO A 86 -13.08 5.44 -0.35
N GLN A 87 -11.97 5.88 -0.93
CA GLN A 87 -10.65 5.97 -0.30
C GLN A 87 -10.43 7.26 0.51
N TRP A 88 -11.49 7.77 1.14
CA TRP A 88 -11.48 9.05 1.86
C TRP A 88 -10.54 9.06 3.07
N GLN A 89 -10.21 7.91 3.63
CA GLN A 89 -9.29 7.77 4.76
C GLN A 89 -7.84 8.14 4.41
N ARG A 90 -7.50 8.23 3.11
CA ARG A 90 -6.16 8.62 2.62
C ARG A 90 -5.97 10.13 2.50
N VAL A 91 -7.00 10.93 2.79
CA VAL A 91 -6.91 12.40 2.77
C VAL A 91 -5.93 12.86 3.85
N SER A 92 -4.95 13.68 3.46
CA SER A 92 -3.96 14.22 4.39
C SER A 92 -4.63 15.12 5.43
N GLY A 93 -4.14 15.09 6.68
CA GLY A 93 -4.59 16.02 7.74
C GLY A 93 -5.89 15.64 8.46
N ILE A 94 -6.48 14.47 8.21
CA ILE A 94 -7.76 14.06 8.83
C ILE A 94 -7.61 13.47 10.24
N THR A 95 -6.39 13.18 10.70
CA THR A 95 -6.11 12.44 11.94
C THR A 95 -6.56 13.16 13.21
N SER A 96 -6.66 14.49 13.19
CA SER A 96 -7.13 15.29 14.33
C SER A 96 -8.66 15.43 14.39
N LEU A 97 -9.37 15.03 13.33
CA LEU A 97 -10.79 15.33 13.16
C LEU A 97 -11.69 14.44 14.04
N ASN A 98 -12.83 14.99 14.44
CA ASN A 98 -13.88 14.29 15.17
C ASN A 98 -14.76 13.42 14.23
N PRO A 99 -15.59 12.49 14.75
CA PRO A 99 -16.38 11.58 13.90
C PRO A 99 -17.32 12.30 12.91
N ARG A 100 -17.86 13.46 13.28
CA ARG A 100 -18.72 14.27 12.40
C ARG A 100 -17.90 14.93 11.28
N GLU A 101 -16.76 15.51 11.63
CA GLU A 101 -15.81 16.08 10.67
C GLU A 101 -15.31 14.99 9.70
N LEU A 102 -15.03 13.78 10.18
CA LEU A 102 -14.67 12.65 9.33
C LEU A 102 -15.79 12.24 8.38
N ALA A 103 -17.06 12.29 8.82
CA ALA A 103 -18.19 12.07 7.94
C ALA A 103 -18.27 13.13 6.84
N ILE A 104 -18.02 14.40 7.18
CA ILE A 104 -17.96 15.49 6.20
C ILE A 104 -16.82 15.25 5.20
N VAL A 105 -15.62 14.86 5.66
CA VAL A 105 -14.52 14.48 4.78
C VAL A 105 -14.93 13.38 3.81
N ARG A 106 -15.63 12.34 4.29
CA ARG A 106 -16.10 11.24 3.45
C ARG A 106 -17.01 11.73 2.33
N GLU A 107 -18.04 12.52 2.65
CA GLU A 107 -18.98 13.01 1.64
C GLU A 107 -18.33 14.01 0.68
N LEU A 108 -17.44 14.88 1.17
CA LEU A 108 -16.67 15.81 0.31
C LEU A 108 -15.70 15.07 -0.61
N TRP A 109 -15.08 13.98 -0.15
CA TRP A 109 -14.22 13.15 -0.99
C TRP A 109 -15.01 12.51 -2.13
N ILE A 110 -16.21 11.97 -1.83
CA ILE A 110 -17.10 11.38 -2.84
C ILE A 110 -17.54 12.43 -3.86
N CYS A 111 -17.99 13.60 -3.38
CA CYS A 111 -18.36 14.73 -4.24
C CYS A 111 -17.21 15.13 -5.17
N ARG A 112 -15.99 15.25 -4.62
CA ARG A 112 -14.79 15.56 -5.39
C ARG A 112 -14.52 14.51 -6.47
N ASP A 113 -14.66 13.23 -6.16
CA ASP A 113 -14.37 12.14 -7.07
C ASP A 113 -15.35 12.10 -8.26
N ILE A 114 -16.64 12.27 -7.97
CA ILE A 114 -17.69 12.42 -8.99
C ILE A 114 -17.39 13.62 -9.90
N GLU A 115 -17.05 14.78 -9.32
CA GLU A 115 -16.75 15.99 -10.09
C GLU A 115 -15.44 15.90 -10.88
N ALA A 116 -14.45 15.19 -10.35
CA ALA A 116 -13.18 14.91 -11.02
C ALA A 116 -13.39 14.04 -12.26
N ALA A 117 -14.19 12.98 -12.13
CA ALA A 117 -14.60 12.13 -13.23
C ALA A 117 -15.41 12.92 -14.28
N ARG A 118 -16.44 13.65 -13.85
CA ARG A 118 -17.28 14.48 -14.74
C ARG A 118 -16.48 15.48 -15.56
N ARG A 119 -15.47 16.10 -14.95
CA ARG A 119 -14.64 17.15 -15.59
C ARG A 119 -13.39 16.60 -16.25
N ASN A 120 -13.14 15.30 -16.17
CA ASN A 120 -11.89 14.65 -16.58
C ASN A 120 -10.64 15.39 -16.05
N ARG A 121 -10.61 15.60 -14.72
CA ARG A 121 -9.51 16.27 -14.02
C ARG A 121 -9.08 15.46 -12.82
N SER A 122 -7.83 15.62 -12.40
CA SER A 122 -7.38 15.00 -11.15
C SER A 122 -8.16 15.54 -9.95
N ALA A 123 -8.51 14.67 -9.01
CA ALA A 123 -9.30 15.00 -7.82
C ALA A 123 -8.74 16.21 -7.06
N LYS A 124 -7.42 16.25 -6.84
CA LYS A 124 -6.74 17.37 -6.14
C LYS A 124 -6.83 18.72 -6.87
N ARG A 125 -7.04 18.73 -8.19
CA ARG A 125 -7.32 19.97 -8.95
C ARG A 125 -8.76 20.44 -8.82
N VAL A 126 -9.67 19.56 -8.41
CA VAL A 126 -11.06 19.90 -8.12
C VAL A 126 -11.20 20.46 -6.71
N ILE A 127 -10.84 19.67 -5.70
CA ILE A 127 -10.81 20.09 -4.29
C ILE A 127 -9.51 19.57 -3.66
N PRO A 128 -8.57 20.47 -3.30
CA PRO A 128 -7.35 20.09 -2.56
C PRO A 128 -7.67 19.44 -1.21
N ASP A 129 -6.80 18.54 -0.75
CA ASP A 129 -6.98 17.84 0.53
C ASP A 129 -7.10 18.82 1.71
N ASP A 130 -6.27 19.87 1.73
CA ASP A 130 -6.32 20.91 2.78
C ASP A 130 -7.66 21.65 2.81
N LEU A 131 -8.27 21.87 1.62
CA LEU A 131 -9.58 22.51 1.53
C LEU A 131 -10.69 21.60 2.06
N ILE A 132 -10.61 20.29 1.80
CA ILE A 132 -11.54 19.31 2.39
C ILE A 132 -11.47 19.38 3.91
N VAL A 133 -10.26 19.40 4.48
CA VAL A 133 -10.06 19.46 5.94
C VAL A 133 -10.61 20.75 6.53
N GLU A 134 -10.38 21.90 5.90
CA GLU A 134 -10.90 23.19 6.38
C GLU A 134 -12.42 23.30 6.27
N LEU A 135 -13.03 22.78 5.20
CA LEU A 135 -14.49 22.67 5.07
C LEU A 135 -15.07 21.77 6.16
N ALA A 136 -14.44 20.62 6.40
CA ALA A 136 -14.87 19.69 7.43
C ALA A 136 -14.83 20.30 8.84
N LYS A 137 -13.76 21.01 9.20
CA LYS A 137 -13.63 21.72 10.49
C LYS A 137 -14.69 22.80 10.68
N ARG A 138 -15.07 23.52 9.61
CA ARG A 138 -16.12 24.55 9.70
C ARG A 138 -17.51 23.94 9.87
N GLY A 139 -17.78 22.83 9.18
CA GLY A 139 -19.02 22.05 9.32
C GLY A 139 -20.32 22.76 8.92
N SER A 140 -20.27 24.01 8.46
CA SER A 140 -21.42 24.75 7.96
C SER A 140 -21.70 24.36 6.51
N SER A 141 -22.97 24.16 6.16
CA SER A 141 -23.39 24.00 4.76
C SER A 141 -23.59 25.33 4.04
N SER A 142 -23.58 26.46 4.74
CA SER A 142 -23.86 27.75 4.11
C SER A 142 -22.78 28.13 3.11
N ILE A 143 -23.17 28.35 1.84
CA ILE A 143 -22.26 28.77 0.77
C ILE A 143 -21.49 30.07 1.13
N GLY A 144 -22.13 30.97 1.87
CA GLY A 144 -21.48 32.20 2.35
C GLY A 144 -20.28 31.92 3.26
N SER A 145 -20.34 30.84 4.04
CA SER A 145 -19.26 30.44 4.96
C SER A 145 -18.01 29.95 4.23
N PHE A 146 -18.13 29.49 2.98
CA PHE A 146 -17.03 28.95 2.21
C PHE A 146 -16.07 30.02 1.69
N LYS A 147 -16.59 31.21 1.37
CA LYS A 147 -15.81 32.34 0.81
C LYS A 147 -14.68 32.80 1.74
N ALA A 148 -14.89 32.67 3.05
CA ALA A 148 -13.87 32.98 4.04
C ALA A 148 -12.75 31.92 4.13
N ILE A 149 -12.82 30.81 3.39
CA ILE A 149 -11.76 29.80 3.34
C ILE A 149 -10.75 30.19 2.28
N ARG A 150 -9.48 30.27 2.68
CA ARG A 150 -8.37 30.50 1.74
C ARG A 150 -8.36 29.39 0.69
N GLY A 151 -8.37 29.79 -0.58
CA GLY A 151 -8.29 28.85 -1.70
C GLY A 151 -9.62 28.23 -2.12
N PHE A 152 -10.77 28.67 -1.57
CA PHE A 152 -12.09 28.26 -2.04
C PHE A 152 -12.57 29.03 -3.28
N GLU A 153 -12.10 30.26 -3.56
CA GLU A 153 -12.62 31.06 -4.68
C GLU A 153 -11.98 30.75 -6.06
N ASN A 154 -11.30 29.61 -6.18
CA ASN A 154 -10.78 29.11 -7.44
C ASN A 154 -11.91 28.81 -8.45
N ARG A 155 -11.58 28.85 -9.75
CA ARG A 155 -12.57 28.69 -10.85
C ARG A 155 -13.33 27.35 -10.77
N VAL A 156 -12.72 26.32 -10.18
CA VAL A 156 -13.26 24.96 -10.18
C VAL A 156 -14.30 24.76 -9.07
N THR A 157 -14.01 25.19 -7.85
CA THR A 157 -14.87 25.14 -6.65
C THR A 157 -16.10 26.07 -6.75
N ARG A 158 -15.96 27.24 -7.40
CA ARG A 158 -17.09 28.15 -7.66
C ARG A 158 -18.21 27.48 -8.44
N GLY A 159 -17.87 26.59 -9.35
CA GLY A 159 -18.85 25.83 -10.13
C GLY A 159 -19.35 24.55 -9.48
N ILE A 160 -19.02 24.28 -8.20
CA ILE A 160 -19.49 23.10 -7.44
C ILE A 160 -19.89 23.46 -5.99
N SER A 161 -20.16 24.73 -5.71
CA SER A 161 -20.40 25.20 -4.33
C SER A 161 -21.71 24.64 -3.75
N SER A 162 -22.71 24.41 -4.60
CA SER A 162 -23.96 23.71 -4.24
C SER A 162 -23.69 22.26 -3.83
N GLU A 163 -22.91 21.53 -4.62
CA GLU A 163 -22.59 20.12 -4.42
C GLU A 163 -21.76 19.93 -3.14
N ILE A 164 -20.86 20.87 -2.85
CA ILE A 164 -20.11 20.92 -1.58
C ILE A 164 -21.06 21.16 -0.40
N SER A 165 -22.01 22.10 -0.54
CA SER A 165 -23.02 22.37 0.49
C SER A 165 -23.85 21.12 0.79
N GLU A 166 -24.40 20.48 -0.25
CA GLU A 166 -25.19 19.27 -0.14
C GLU A 166 -24.42 18.12 0.51
N ALA A 167 -23.13 17.94 0.17
CA ALA A 167 -22.28 16.92 0.79
C ALA A 167 -22.10 17.16 2.31
N ILE A 168 -21.93 18.42 2.72
CA ILE A 168 -21.82 18.78 4.15
C ILE A 168 -23.17 18.57 4.86
N GLU A 169 -24.29 18.96 4.25
CA GLU A 169 -25.62 18.74 4.83
C GLU A 169 -25.91 17.26 5.03
N LYS A 170 -25.60 16.44 4.03
CA LYS A 170 -25.74 14.99 4.11
C LYS A 170 -24.97 14.43 5.30
N ALA A 171 -23.71 14.82 5.50
CA ALA A 171 -22.91 14.39 6.64
C ALA A 171 -23.44 14.90 8.00
N ASN A 172 -23.99 16.12 8.02
CA ASN A 172 -24.61 16.71 9.21
C ASN A 172 -25.94 16.01 9.58
N GLY A 173 -26.67 15.48 8.59
CA GLY A 173 -27.91 14.73 8.78
C GLY A 173 -27.71 13.29 9.31
N LEU A 174 -26.49 12.75 9.26
CA LEU A 174 -26.22 11.36 9.69
C LEU A 174 -26.48 11.15 11.18
N ALA A 175 -27.01 9.97 11.51
CA ALA A 175 -27.15 9.52 12.88
C ALA A 175 -25.78 9.21 13.50
N LYS A 176 -25.67 9.25 14.84
CA LYS A 176 -24.40 8.98 15.54
C LYS A 176 -23.82 7.60 15.24
N THR A 177 -24.67 6.62 14.94
CA THR A 177 -24.30 5.24 14.59
C THR A 177 -23.68 5.10 13.20
N GLU A 178 -23.94 6.06 12.30
CA GLU A 178 -23.46 6.07 10.91
C GLU A 178 -22.15 6.86 10.76
N LEU A 179 -21.71 7.53 11.83
CA LEU A 179 -20.48 8.31 11.83
C LEU A 179 -19.26 7.40 11.75
N PRO A 180 -18.23 7.75 10.95
CA PRO A 180 -16.99 7.02 10.91
C PRO A 180 -16.33 6.94 12.28
N LYS A 181 -15.83 5.75 12.63
CA LYS A 181 -15.00 5.58 13.82
C LYS A 181 -13.69 6.32 13.62
N LYS A 182 -13.19 6.96 14.70
CA LYS A 182 -11.84 7.53 14.68
C LYS A 182 -10.84 6.40 14.43
N LEU A 183 -9.86 6.67 13.56
CA LEU A 183 -8.68 5.83 13.46
C LEU A 183 -8.05 5.74 14.86
N PRO A 184 -7.82 4.53 15.41
CA PRO A 184 -7.18 4.40 16.70
C PRO A 184 -5.83 5.08 16.62
N ARG A 185 -5.62 6.12 17.44
CA ARG A 185 -4.27 6.63 17.69
C ARG A 185 -3.52 5.45 18.28
N GLY A 186 -2.54 4.93 17.56
CA GLY A 186 -1.57 4.03 18.17
C GLY A 186 -1.02 4.79 19.36
N LYS A 187 -1.34 4.36 20.60
CA LYS A 187 -0.50 4.72 21.73
C LYS A 187 0.90 4.43 21.26
N SER A 188 1.82 5.39 21.38
CA SER A 188 3.23 5.17 21.09
C SER A 188 3.69 4.05 21.99
N MET A 189 3.49 2.83 21.53
CA MET A 189 3.93 1.64 22.22
C MET A 189 5.44 1.73 22.12
N ASN A 190 6.11 1.73 23.27
CA ASN A 190 7.57 1.71 23.34
C ASN A 190 8.09 0.31 22.94
N LEU A 191 7.61 -0.20 21.80
CA LEU A 191 8.07 -1.38 21.09
C LEU A 191 9.02 -0.95 19.97
N GLY A 192 9.62 0.24 20.07
CA GLY A 192 10.60 0.72 19.09
C GLY A 192 11.78 -0.23 19.02
N LEU A 193 12.39 -0.50 20.18
CA LEU A 193 13.53 -1.41 20.30
C LEU A 193 13.13 -2.86 20.01
N LEU A 194 12.03 -3.36 20.58
CA LEU A 194 11.54 -4.72 20.31
C LEU A 194 11.20 -4.90 18.81
N GLY A 195 10.57 -3.92 18.20
CA GLY A 195 10.24 -3.93 16.77
C GLY A 195 11.47 -3.91 15.88
N GLN A 196 12.51 -3.14 16.24
CA GLN A 196 13.80 -3.17 15.57
C GLN A 196 14.48 -4.54 15.70
N PHE A 197 14.47 -5.12 16.90
CA PHE A 197 15.01 -6.46 17.13
C PHE A 197 14.27 -7.52 16.32
N LEU A 198 12.93 -7.54 16.37
CA LEU A 198 12.10 -8.47 15.60
C LEU A 198 12.28 -8.30 14.10
N SER A 199 12.43 -7.07 13.62
CA SER A 199 12.70 -6.81 12.19
C SER A 199 14.09 -7.30 11.77
N THR A 200 15.06 -7.23 12.68
CA THR A 200 16.41 -7.78 12.48
C THR A 200 16.36 -9.31 12.44
N ALA A 201 15.67 -9.94 13.40
CA ALA A 201 15.43 -11.39 13.43
C ALA A 201 14.77 -11.87 12.13
N LEU A 202 13.71 -11.16 11.71
CA LEU A 202 12.98 -11.44 10.47
C LEU A 202 13.92 -11.37 9.26
N THR A 203 14.78 -10.36 9.20
CA THR A 203 15.74 -10.20 8.11
C THR A 203 16.70 -11.39 8.01
N VAL A 204 17.15 -11.93 9.15
CA VAL A 204 18.01 -13.12 9.18
C VAL A 204 17.27 -14.35 8.63
N VAL A 205 16.04 -14.61 9.09
CA VAL A 205 15.22 -15.74 8.60
C VAL A 205 14.87 -15.59 7.13
N CYS A 206 14.45 -14.41 6.68
CA CYS A 206 14.14 -14.14 5.28
C CYS A 206 15.32 -14.46 4.37
N ARG A 207 16.55 -14.17 4.85
CA ARG A 207 17.76 -14.41 4.07
C ARG A 207 18.11 -15.89 3.95
N ASP A 208 17.98 -16.66 5.03
CA ASP A 208 18.10 -18.11 5.01
C ASP A 208 17.10 -18.73 4.01
N GLN A 209 15.88 -18.20 4.01
CA GLN A 209 14.82 -18.59 3.08
C GLN A 209 14.97 -17.96 1.69
N GLN A 210 16.02 -17.19 1.39
CA GLN A 210 16.19 -16.51 0.08
C GLN A 210 14.95 -15.70 -0.36
N ILE A 211 14.36 -14.96 0.58
CA ILE A 211 13.20 -14.08 0.35
C ILE A 211 13.56 -12.66 0.78
N SER A 212 13.10 -11.68 0.00
CA SER A 212 13.25 -10.29 0.38
C SER A 212 12.38 -9.98 1.61
N PRO A 213 12.95 -9.43 2.70
CA PRO A 213 12.18 -9.03 3.88
C PRO A 213 11.05 -8.05 3.55
N ALA A 214 11.23 -7.22 2.51
CA ALA A 214 10.24 -6.24 2.07
C ALA A 214 8.94 -6.87 1.54
N ILE A 215 9.00 -8.08 0.96
CA ILE A 215 7.81 -8.81 0.49
C ILE A 215 7.08 -9.46 1.67
N VAL A 216 7.83 -9.87 2.70
CA VAL A 216 7.24 -10.49 3.90
C VAL A 216 6.49 -9.45 4.73
N GLY A 217 7.08 -8.30 5.01
CA GLY A 217 6.33 -7.18 5.61
C GLY A 217 7.19 -6.01 6.06
N THR A 218 6.53 -4.90 6.41
CA THR A 218 7.23 -3.69 6.86
C THR A 218 7.57 -3.73 8.35
N ALA A 219 8.49 -2.86 8.79
CA ALA A 219 8.74 -2.67 10.23
C ALA A 219 7.47 -2.23 10.99
N SER A 220 6.52 -1.58 10.32
CA SER A 220 5.23 -1.26 10.93
C SER A 220 4.39 -2.51 11.15
N ASP A 221 4.43 -3.47 10.23
CA ASP A 221 3.64 -4.70 10.34
C ASP A 221 4.20 -5.61 11.43
N VAL A 222 5.53 -5.68 11.55
CA VAL A 222 6.20 -6.37 12.67
C VAL A 222 5.80 -5.77 14.02
N ARG A 223 5.79 -4.44 14.14
CA ARG A 223 5.33 -3.77 15.37
C ARG A 223 3.85 -4.01 15.66
N LYS A 224 2.98 -3.95 14.65
CA LYS A 224 1.55 -4.26 14.80
C LYS A 224 1.36 -5.71 15.27
N MET A 225 2.11 -6.64 14.70
CA MET A 225 2.02 -8.06 15.03
C MET A 225 2.51 -8.35 16.44
N ALA A 226 3.65 -7.77 16.86
CA ALA A 226 4.12 -7.86 18.23
C ALA A 226 3.12 -7.28 19.24
N ALA A 227 2.53 -6.12 18.94
CA ALA A 227 1.51 -5.51 19.79
C ALA A 227 0.24 -6.39 19.91
N TRP A 228 -0.16 -7.04 18.81
CA TRP A 228 -1.29 -7.96 18.79
C TRP A 228 -1.01 -9.21 19.63
N ARG A 229 0.17 -9.83 19.46
CA ARG A 229 0.60 -11.00 20.27
C ARG A 229 0.70 -10.69 21.76
N LEU A 230 1.14 -9.48 22.13
CA LEU A 230 1.22 -9.03 23.52
C LEU A 230 -0.13 -8.59 24.12
N GLY A 231 -1.24 -8.69 23.36
CA GLY A 231 -2.57 -8.26 23.81
C GLY A 231 -2.74 -6.74 23.93
N LEU A 232 -1.77 -5.96 23.46
CA LEU A 232 -1.78 -4.49 23.49
C LEU A 232 -2.63 -3.89 22.36
N LEU A 233 -2.81 -4.63 21.27
CA LEU A 233 -3.64 -4.27 20.14
C LEU A 233 -4.70 -5.35 19.92
N LYS A 234 -5.97 -4.95 19.94
CA LYS A 234 -7.09 -5.81 19.52
C LYS A 234 -7.44 -5.49 18.08
N MET A 235 -7.55 -6.53 17.26
CA MET A 235 -7.95 -6.44 15.86
C MET A 235 -9.03 -7.48 15.59
N ASP A 236 -10.00 -7.13 14.76
CA ASP A 236 -11.07 -8.05 14.35
C ASP A 236 -10.52 -9.18 13.47
N GLN A 237 -9.49 -8.88 12.68
CA GLN A 237 -8.74 -9.85 11.88
C GLN A 237 -7.28 -9.88 12.33
N PRO A 238 -6.62 -11.06 12.30
CA PRO A 238 -5.22 -11.16 12.69
C PRO A 238 -4.30 -10.34 11.76
N PRO A 239 -3.12 -9.90 12.21
CA PRO A 239 -2.15 -9.22 11.35
C PRO A 239 -1.73 -10.09 10.13
N SER A 240 -1.38 -9.48 8.99
CA SER A 240 -0.98 -10.20 7.77
C SER A 240 0.22 -11.13 7.97
N LEU A 241 1.15 -10.77 8.86
CA LEU A 241 2.35 -11.57 9.14
C LEU A 241 2.07 -12.92 9.81
N VAL A 242 0.87 -13.13 10.37
CA VAL A 242 0.45 -14.41 10.97
C VAL A 242 -0.57 -15.15 10.11
N GLN A 243 -0.75 -14.73 8.85
CA GLN A 243 -1.69 -15.33 7.91
C GLN A 243 -0.98 -15.88 6.67
N GLY A 244 -1.58 -16.89 6.06
CA GLY A 244 -1.12 -17.49 4.80
C GLY A 244 0.35 -17.90 4.84
N TRP A 245 1.01 -17.77 3.69
CA TRP A 245 2.42 -18.13 3.52
C TRP A 245 3.38 -17.37 4.44
N ARG A 246 3.04 -16.13 4.84
CA ARG A 246 3.89 -15.34 5.75
C ARG A 246 3.97 -15.97 7.13
N ALA A 247 2.90 -16.60 7.59
CA ALA A 247 2.88 -17.32 8.86
C ALA A 247 3.88 -18.47 8.88
N GLU A 248 4.10 -19.14 7.74
CA GLU A 248 5.06 -20.24 7.60
C GLU A 248 6.50 -19.79 7.83
N ILE A 249 6.83 -18.53 7.50
CA ILE A 249 8.17 -17.95 7.68
C ILE A 249 8.30 -17.26 9.05
N VAL A 250 7.31 -16.45 9.43
CA VAL A 250 7.43 -15.47 10.52
C VAL A 250 6.77 -15.95 11.81
N GLY A 251 5.75 -16.81 11.69
CA GLY A 251 4.88 -17.18 12.82
C GLY A 251 5.65 -17.75 13.99
N GLN A 252 6.50 -18.75 13.74
CA GLN A 252 7.31 -19.38 14.79
C GLN A 252 8.39 -18.43 15.33
N LEU A 253 9.04 -17.67 14.45
CA LEU A 253 10.12 -16.77 14.83
C LEU A 253 9.68 -15.76 15.88
N ILE A 254 8.54 -15.09 15.67
CA ILE A 254 8.12 -14.04 16.58
C ILE A 254 7.71 -14.62 17.93
N ASP A 255 7.00 -15.75 17.95
CA ASP A 255 6.64 -16.40 19.21
C ASP A 255 7.89 -16.86 19.98
N GLN A 256 8.91 -17.35 19.27
CA GLN A 256 10.24 -17.73 19.81
C GLN A 256 11.10 -16.54 20.28
N VAL A 257 10.97 -15.37 19.65
CA VAL A 257 11.60 -14.14 20.16
C VAL A 257 10.89 -13.68 21.42
N LEU A 258 9.56 -13.64 21.41
CA LEU A 258 8.76 -13.10 22.50
C LEU A 258 8.83 -13.96 23.77
N ASN A 259 8.96 -15.28 23.63
CA ASN A 259 9.12 -16.20 24.76
C ASN A 259 10.59 -16.31 25.25
N GLY A 260 11.54 -15.71 24.53
CA GLY A 260 12.97 -15.72 24.87
C GLY A 260 13.71 -17.01 24.52
N SER A 261 13.17 -17.84 23.62
CA SER A 261 13.80 -19.10 23.18
C SER A 261 14.87 -18.93 22.10
N ILE A 262 15.11 -17.71 21.61
CA ILE A 262 16.16 -17.45 20.62
C ILE A 262 17.08 -16.31 21.02
N ALA A 263 18.34 -16.44 20.64
CA ALA A 263 19.34 -15.39 20.70
C ALA A 263 19.83 -15.04 19.28
N ILE A 264 20.15 -13.76 19.06
CA ILE A 264 20.86 -13.33 17.84
C ILE A 264 22.25 -12.90 18.27
N ARG A 265 23.27 -13.50 17.66
CA ARG A 265 24.67 -13.12 17.87
C ARG A 265 25.35 -12.76 16.57
N VAL A 266 26.47 -12.05 16.70
CA VAL A 266 27.39 -11.83 15.58
C VAL A 266 28.21 -13.12 15.41
N GLY A 267 28.13 -13.72 14.23
CA GLY A 267 28.95 -14.84 13.81
C GLY A 267 30.29 -14.34 13.26
N ASP A 268 30.35 -14.18 11.94
CA ASP A 268 31.48 -13.55 11.27
C ASP A 268 31.13 -12.10 10.87
N PRO A 269 31.73 -11.07 11.49
CA PRO A 269 31.42 -9.67 11.20
C PRO A 269 31.81 -9.24 9.78
N LYS A 270 32.65 -10.02 9.08
CA LYS A 270 33.06 -9.74 7.69
C LYS A 270 32.22 -10.49 6.66
N SER A 271 31.36 -11.40 7.09
CA SER A 271 30.45 -12.12 6.21
C SER A 271 29.35 -11.19 5.69
N ASP A 272 28.84 -11.48 4.49
CA ASP A 272 27.64 -10.83 3.98
C ASP A 272 26.43 -11.06 4.92
N THR A 273 26.44 -12.16 5.71
CA THR A 273 25.49 -12.49 6.77
C THR A 273 26.17 -12.54 8.14
N PRO A 274 26.36 -11.39 8.81
CA PRO A 274 27.10 -11.35 10.06
C PRO A 274 26.29 -11.84 11.26
N LEU A 275 24.96 -11.97 11.14
CA LEU A 275 24.08 -12.35 12.24
C LEU A 275 23.62 -13.80 12.11
N VAL A 276 23.64 -14.52 13.24
CA VAL A 276 23.22 -15.91 13.36
C VAL A 276 22.16 -16.02 14.46
N ILE A 277 21.09 -16.77 14.18
CA ILE A 277 20.06 -17.13 15.18
C ILE A 277 20.50 -18.41 15.88
N GLU A 278 20.52 -18.40 17.20
CA GLU A 278 20.71 -19.57 18.04
C GLU A 278 19.45 -19.88 18.84
N TYR A 279 19.06 -21.14 18.84
CA TYR A 279 17.94 -21.64 19.64
C TYR A 279 18.46 -22.04 21.02
N LEU A 280 17.92 -21.40 22.06
CA LEU A 280 18.29 -21.67 23.44
C LEU A 280 17.52 -22.90 23.91
N SER A 281 18.23 -24.01 24.14
CA SER A 281 17.68 -25.20 24.79
C SER A 281 17.32 -24.87 26.24
N GLU A 282 16.03 -24.92 26.56
CA GLU A 282 15.42 -24.70 27.88
C GLU A 282 15.58 -23.29 28.47
N THR A 283 14.43 -22.68 28.79
CA THR A 283 14.38 -21.53 29.70
C THR A 283 14.78 -22.02 31.09
N PRO A 284 15.82 -21.44 31.75
CA PRO A 284 15.94 -21.60 33.19
C PRO A 284 14.66 -21.03 33.81
N ASN A 285 14.04 -21.80 34.71
CA ASN A 285 12.88 -21.41 35.53
C ASN A 285 12.83 -19.90 35.78
N ARG A 286 11.72 -19.27 35.38
CA ARG A 286 11.40 -17.93 35.88
C ARG A 286 11.25 -18.03 37.40
N LEU A 287 12.18 -17.42 38.13
CA LEU A 287 12.12 -17.18 39.58
C LEU A 287 10.90 -16.33 39.94
#